data_AF-A0A2M7CQ41-F1
#
_entry.id   AF-A0A2M7CQ41-F1
#
_cell.length_a   1.000
_cell.length_b   1.000
_cell.length_c   1.000
_cell.angle_alpha   90.00
_cell.angle_beta   90.00
_cell.angle_gamma   90.00
#
_symmetry.space_group_name_H-M   'P 1'
#
loop_
_entity.id
_entity.type
_entity.pdbx_description
1 polymer ?
#
loop_
_entity_poly.entity_id
_entity_poly.type
_entity_poly.pdbx_seq_one_letter_code
_entity_poly.pdbx_strand_id
1 'polypeptide(L)' 'EELSAEEIEKIVDKAIAATNAINVKDIGKVMVEAMKELKGRADTSAIGAMIKKKLENGK' A
#
# COMPACT_ATOMS: atom_id res chain seq x y z
N GLU A 1 16.42 5.06 -8.49
CA GLU A 1 16.57 5.15 -7.02
C GLU A 1 15.44 4.41 -6.34
N GLU A 2 15.77 3.67 -5.29
CA GLU A 2 14.78 3.01 -4.44
C GLU A 2 14.13 4.05 -3.52
N LEU A 3 12.83 3.91 -3.28
CA LEU A 3 12.13 4.81 -2.35
C LEU A 3 12.49 4.45 -0.90
N SER A 4 12.63 5.47 -0.06
CA SER A 4 12.75 5.28 1.38
C SER A 4 11.48 4.65 1.96
N ALA A 5 11.61 3.95 3.09
CA ALA A 5 10.49 3.32 3.78
C ALA A 5 9.35 4.31 4.09
N GLU A 6 9.68 5.54 4.47
CA GLU A 6 8.70 6.61 4.75
C GLU A 6 7.91 7.04 3.50
N GLU A 7 8.57 7.09 2.34
CA GLU A 7 7.90 7.45 1.08
C GLU A 7 6.98 6.34 0.60
N ILE A 8 7.42 5.08 0.74
CA ILE A 8 6.58 3.90 0.47
C ILE A 8 5.34 3.93 1.38
N GLU A 9 5.53 4.23 2.66
CA GLU A 9 4.42 4.31 3.62
C GLU A 9 3.40 5.38 3.23
N LYS A 10 3.84 6.59 2.87
CA LYS A 10 2.95 7.67 2.42
C LYS A 10 2.16 7.28 1.17
N ILE A 11 2.80 6.61 0.22
CA ILE A 11 2.12 6.16 -1.01
C ILE A 11 1.07 5.09 -0.67
N VAL A 12 1.40 4.18 0.24
CA VAL A 12 0.43 3.18 0.74
C VAL A 12 -0.76 3.85 1.44
N ASP A 13 -0.54 4.84 2.32
CA ASP A 13 -1.63 5.59 2.97
C ASP A 13 -2.52 6.32 1.95
N LYS A 14 -1.90 6.96 0.94
CA LYS A 14 -2.64 7.59 -0.16
C LYS A 14 -3.48 6.58 -0.93
N ALA A 15 -2.93 5.39 -1.22
CA ALA A 15 -3.64 4.34 -1.94
C ALA A 15 -4.83 3.79 -1.12
N ILE A 16 -4.67 3.63 0.20
CA ILE A 16 -5.75 3.22 1.11
C ILE A 16 -6.87 4.28 1.10
N ALA A 17 -6.52 5.55 1.23
CA ALA A 17 -7.48 6.65 1.20
C ALA A 17 -8.19 6.77 -0.16
N ALA A 18 -7.46 6.68 -1.28
CA ALA A 18 -8.00 6.78 -2.63
C ALA A 18 -9.01 5.66 -2.94
N THR A 19 -8.76 4.46 -2.41
CA THR A 19 -9.63 3.29 -2.61
C THR A 19 -10.73 3.18 -1.56
N ASN A 20 -10.76 4.06 -0.55
CA ASN A 20 -11.62 3.98 0.63
C ASN A 20 -11.59 2.58 1.27
N ALA A 21 -10.40 1.96 1.28
CA ALA A 21 -10.22 0.62 1.81
C ALA A 21 -10.34 0.63 3.34
N ILE A 22 -11.28 -0.15 3.86
CA ILE A 22 -11.59 -0.21 5.30
C ILE A 22 -11.14 -1.52 5.94
N ASN A 23 -10.85 -2.55 5.15
CA ASN A 23 -10.40 -3.85 5.67
C ASN A 23 -9.59 -4.62 4.63
N VAL A 24 -9.02 -5.75 5.06
CA VAL A 24 -8.20 -6.63 4.22
C VAL A 24 -8.89 -7.16 2.96
N LYS A 25 -10.22 -7.14 2.87
CA LYS A 25 -10.93 -7.55 1.63
C LYS A 25 -10.68 -6.56 0.49
N ASP A 26 -10.37 -5.30 0.82
CA ASP A 26 -10.03 -4.27 -0.14
C ASP A 26 -8.54 -4.27 -0.51
N ILE A 27 -7.72 -5.18 0.05
CA ILE A 27 -6.27 -5.20 -0.17
C ILE A 27 -5.91 -5.24 -1.65
N GLY A 28 -6.67 -5.99 -2.46
CA GLY A 28 -6.43 -6.08 -3.91
C GLY A 28 -6.61 -4.72 -4.61
N LYS A 29 -7.60 -3.92 -4.19
CA LYS A 29 -7.83 -2.58 -4.73
C LYS A 29 -6.68 -1.64 -4.36
N VAL A 30 -6.30 -1.64 -3.08
CA VAL A 30 -5.16 -0.84 -2.59
C VAL A 30 -3.87 -1.23 -3.31
N MET A 31 -3.64 -2.53 -3.53
CA MET A 31 -2.44 -3.01 -4.21
C MET A 31 -2.37 -2.48 -5.64
N VAL A 32 -3.48 -2.53 -6.39
CA VAL A 32 -3.55 -1.99 -7.76
C VAL A 32 -3.25 -0.48 -7.77
N GLU A 33 -3.78 0.27 -6.81
CA GLU A 33 -3.55 1.72 -6.72
C GLU A 33 -2.10 2.04 -6.34
N ALA A 34 -1.58 1.43 -5.27
CA ALA A 34 -0.21 1.64 -4.79
C ALA A 34 0.84 1.26 -5.85
N MET A 35 0.58 0.20 -6.64
CA MET A 35 1.48 -0.23 -7.71
C MET A 35 1.62 0.79 -8.85
N LYS A 36 0.70 1.73 -9.03
CA LYS A 36 0.87 2.79 -10.04
C LYS A 36 2.08 3.67 -9.74
N GLU A 37 2.41 3.86 -8.47
CA GLU A 37 3.54 4.68 -8.02
C GLU A 37 4.75 3.86 -7.56
N LEU A 38 4.53 2.66 -7.03
CA LEU A 38 5.58 1.83 -6.41
C LEU A 38 6.19 0.78 -7.35
N LYS A 39 5.56 0.46 -8.49
CA LYS A 39 6.05 -0.58 -9.40
C LYS A 39 7.46 -0.24 -9.91
N GLY A 40 8.40 -1.16 -9.70
CA GLY A 40 9.81 -0.99 -10.09
C GLY A 40 10.62 -0.07 -9.16
N ARG A 41 10.02 0.42 -8.06
CA ARG A 41 10.67 1.27 -7.06
C ARG A 41 10.72 0.64 -5.66
N ALA A 42 9.94 -0.41 -5.43
CA ALA A 42 9.91 -1.17 -4.19
C ALA A 42 9.46 -2.63 -4.44
N ASP A 43 9.80 -3.52 -3.51
CA ASP A 43 9.43 -4.94 -3.58
C ASP A 43 7.93 -5.16 -3.38
N THR A 44 7.32 -5.90 -4.30
CA THR A 44 5.87 -6.15 -4.32
C THR A 44 5.39 -6.93 -3.10
N SER A 45 6.21 -7.83 -2.56
CA SER A 45 5.88 -8.61 -1.37
C SER A 45 5.92 -7.75 -0.11
N ALA A 46 6.93 -6.88 0.01
CA ALA A 46 7.06 -5.93 1.12
C ALA A 46 5.88 -4.94 1.17
N ILE A 47 5.48 -4.39 0.01
CA ILE A 47 4.32 -3.51 -0.12
C ILE A 47 3.04 -4.24 0.31
N GLY A 48 2.82 -5.46 -0.19
CA GLY A 48 1.64 -6.27 0.15
C GLY A 48 1.53 -6.52 1.66
N ALA A 49 2.64 -6.88 2.31
CA ALA A 49 2.68 -7.07 3.77
C ALA A 49 2.38 -5.78 4.54
N MET A 50 2.90 -4.63 4.09
CA MET A 50 2.65 -3.32 4.69
C MET A 50 1.17 -2.92 4.58
N ILE A 51 0.58 -3.02 3.38
CA ILE A 51 -0.83 -2.72 3.16
C ILE A 51 -1.69 -3.62 4.04
N LYS A 52 -1.41 -4.94 4.06
CA LYS A 52 -2.14 -5.90 4.89
C LYS A 52 -2.11 -5.48 6.35
N LYS A 53 -0.93 -5.17 6.88
CA LYS A 53 -0.76 -4.74 8.28
C LYS A 53 -1.53 -3.46 8.60
N LYS A 54 -1.56 -2.49 7.68
CA LYS A 54 -2.34 -1.24 7.87
C LYS A 54 -3.84 -1.51 7.86
N LEU A 55 -4.34 -2.34 6.95
CA LEU A 55 -5.76 -2.70 6.86
C LEU A 55 -6.21 -3.69 7.96
N GLU A 56 -5.30 -4.48 8.54
CA GLU A 56 -5.60 -5.35 9.70
C GLU A 56 -5.63 -4.57 11.02
N ASN A 57 -4.83 -3.50 11.14
CA ASN A 57 -4.79 -2.65 12.34
C ASN A 57 -5.71 -1.42 12.24
N GLY A 58 -6.25 -1.11 11.06
CA GLY A 58 -7.33 -0.16 10.88
C GLY A 58 -8.63 -0.75 11.42
N LYS A 59 -9.11 -0.22 12.54
CA LYS A 59 -10.49 -0.43 12.99
C LYS A 59 -11.48 0.14 11.99
#